data_AF-A0A7H8TEV0-F1
#
_entry.id   AF-A0A7H8TEV0-F1
#
_cell.length_a   1.000
_cell.length_b   1.000
_cell.length_c   1.000
_cell.angle_alpha   90.00
_cell.angle_beta   90.00
_cell.angle_gamma   90.00
#
_symmetry.space_group_name_H-M   'P 1'
#
loop_
_entity.id
_entity.type
_entity.pdbx_description
1 polymer ?
#
loop_
_entity_poly.entity_id
_entity_poly.type
_entity_poly.pdbx_seq_one_letter_code
_entity_poly.pdbx_strand_id
1 'polypeptide(L)'
;MSRIRSVASSALGVHRRTLLAATGAVTLSAGVGYALRPTDSEAATSHGAAGAPEAAADNAAAEAPVGASRRVPVALAPYTRGTTVASVATPQGSGGYRRLADGPGWKRVVRENLAAAKSGRESRRTALASFVQLTDLHLIDAQHPLRLEYLRSTDVHAWRPQEALTVPGAVALVERINALRGAPVTGAPLHFAMTTGDNTDNNCKSELDWFLTVMSGGRVTPNTGDPRQYEGVQNSGLKLYWQADDSVRDADKQLGFPHIDGYLAAAIREMRSPGLNIPWYSTVGNHDAMPLGTYASHSDSYLTDLAVGGKKLMNVSAADAKKLQDSLKQDKDPRGTVFKDFLKTHARSMRSVTPDENRAPFTPKDYLRAHLNPAHRGHGPVGHGYSTANLDAGTQYYSFRIADDVIGISLDTTDPGGHYEGSIGTAQFRWLDRTLRENKDSYAIIFSHHTSGTMDNLRRDPARPGERRVGGAELLQLLGKHRNVLAWVNGHIHKNVITPHSGTGGHAFWEISTASHVDFPQLARIIEVVDNKDGTISLFTTLIESSAPHRTSFTDLSQTGLAALYRELSLNAPGASAKLGGDRKDRNTELVLKKG
;
A
#
# COMPACT_ATOMS: atom_id res chain seq x y z
N MET A 1 1.63 6.89 57.37
CA MET A 1 2.09 7.42 58.67
C MET A 1 2.50 6.21 59.51
N SER A 2 3.57 6.17 60.33
CA SER A 2 4.52 7.22 60.74
C SER A 2 5.92 6.59 61.04
N ARG A 3 6.99 7.23 60.54
CA ARG A 3 8.24 7.71 61.23
C ARG A 3 8.95 6.83 62.29
N ILE A 4 10.29 6.84 62.49
CA ILE A 4 11.46 7.52 61.87
C ILE A 4 12.80 6.87 62.37
N ARG A 5 13.89 6.96 61.57
CA ARG A 5 15.38 6.85 61.84
C ARG A 5 16.02 5.99 60.73
N SER A 6 17.02 6.40 59.92
CA SER A 6 18.10 7.42 59.97
C SER A 6 19.22 7.12 60.98
N VAL A 7 20.52 7.29 60.70
CA VAL A 7 21.24 7.88 59.52
C VAL A 7 21.88 6.74 58.65
N ALA A 8 22.90 6.84 57.78
CA ALA A 8 23.94 7.83 57.41
C ALA A 8 24.28 7.77 55.88
N SER A 9 25.39 8.36 55.42
CA SER A 9 25.79 8.44 53.99
C SER A 9 27.31 8.56 53.78
N SER A 10 27.81 8.14 52.59
CA SER A 10 29.03 8.67 51.99
C SER A 10 29.11 8.34 50.48
N ALA A 11 29.62 9.26 49.67
CA ALA A 11 29.97 9.04 48.27
C ALA A 11 31.26 9.82 47.95
N LEU A 12 32.16 9.28 47.13
CA LEU A 12 33.24 9.96 46.37
C LEU A 12 34.15 8.93 45.68
N GLY A 13 34.90 9.35 44.64
CA GLY A 13 36.13 8.67 44.19
C GLY A 13 36.12 8.13 42.75
N VAL A 14 36.75 8.87 41.82
CA VAL A 14 37.07 8.40 40.45
C VAL A 14 38.59 8.43 40.22
N HIS A 15 39.19 7.28 39.96
CA HIS A 15 40.55 7.12 39.40
C HIS A 15 40.47 6.01 38.33
N ARG A 16 40.80 6.16 37.05
CA ARG A 16 41.99 6.69 36.33
C ARG A 16 43.23 5.78 36.36
N ARG A 17 43.56 5.26 35.15
CA ARG A 17 44.83 4.66 34.65
C ARG A 17 45.16 3.19 35.00
N THR A 18 45.18 2.35 33.97
CA THR A 18 46.32 1.55 33.43
C THR A 18 45.83 0.97 32.07
N LEU A 19 46.38 1.38 30.91
CA LEU A 19 47.43 0.70 30.11
C LEU A 19 47.08 -0.78 29.79
N LEU A 20 47.17 -1.29 28.55
CA LEU A 20 48.21 -1.11 27.53
C LEU A 20 47.68 -0.94 26.09
N ALA A 21 48.58 -0.65 25.14
CA ALA A 21 48.30 -0.58 23.70
C ALA A 21 49.36 -1.34 22.87
N ALA A 22 49.01 -1.74 21.65
CA ALA A 22 49.91 -2.24 20.61
C ALA A 22 49.38 -1.82 19.22
N THR A 23 50.25 -1.68 18.22
CA THR A 23 49.93 -0.96 16.96
C THR A 23 50.65 -1.54 15.74
N GLY A 24 50.00 -1.53 14.57
CA GLY A 24 50.60 -1.86 13.27
C GLY A 24 49.72 -2.82 12.44
N ALA A 25 49.67 -2.74 11.10
CA ALA A 25 50.24 -1.76 10.18
C ALA A 25 49.41 -1.68 8.86
N VAL A 26 49.80 -0.79 7.94
CA VAL A 26 49.03 -0.38 6.75
C VAL A 26 49.31 -1.24 5.51
N THR A 27 48.29 -1.49 4.69
CA THR A 27 48.43 -1.63 3.23
C THR A 27 47.37 -0.79 2.51
N LEU A 28 47.81 0.16 1.69
CA LEU A 28 46.97 0.97 0.78
C LEU A 28 47.03 0.37 -0.63
N SER A 29 45.88 0.26 -1.29
CA SER A 29 45.77 -0.09 -2.71
C SER A 29 45.06 1.03 -3.44
N ALA A 30 45.76 1.74 -4.32
CA ALA A 30 45.19 2.86 -5.08
C ALA A 30 44.28 2.37 -6.23
N GLY A 31 43.03 2.80 -6.24
CA GLY A 31 42.11 2.64 -7.37
C GLY A 31 42.11 3.90 -8.24
N VAL A 32 42.38 3.75 -9.54
CA VAL A 32 42.38 4.89 -10.49
C VAL A 32 40.96 5.40 -10.70
N GLY A 33 40.76 6.71 -10.59
CA GLY A 33 39.46 7.34 -10.73
C GLY A 33 38.98 7.47 -12.19
N TYR A 34 37.69 7.28 -12.39
CA TYR A 34 36.94 7.79 -13.53
C TYR A 34 35.76 8.62 -13.01
N ALA A 35 35.53 9.80 -13.60
CA ALA A 35 34.49 10.72 -13.15
C ALA A 35 33.09 10.19 -13.49
N LEU A 36 32.16 10.26 -12.53
CA LEU A 36 30.78 9.81 -12.65
C LEU A 36 29.81 10.88 -12.11
N ARG A 37 28.58 10.90 -12.64
CA ARG A 37 27.52 11.89 -12.34
C ARG A 37 26.43 11.29 -11.42
N PRO A 38 25.57 12.12 -10.81
CA PRO A 38 24.42 11.67 -10.00
C PRO A 38 23.37 10.88 -10.80
N THR A 39 22.39 10.33 -10.08
CA THR A 39 21.15 9.77 -10.63
C THR A 39 19.98 10.23 -9.78
N ASP A 40 19.02 10.91 -10.41
CA ASP A 40 18.01 11.69 -9.70
C ASP A 40 16.69 10.92 -9.51
N SER A 41 16.04 11.14 -8.36
CA SER A 41 14.58 11.03 -8.27
C SER A 41 14.06 12.46 -8.35
N GLU A 42 13.42 12.80 -9.48
CA GLU A 42 12.98 14.17 -9.74
C GLU A 42 11.67 14.43 -9.00
N ALA A 43 11.80 15.13 -7.87
CA ALA A 43 10.68 15.75 -7.20
C ALA A 43 10.03 16.80 -8.11
N ALA A 44 8.71 16.81 -8.18
CA ALA A 44 7.99 17.84 -8.90
C ALA A 44 7.99 19.17 -8.13
N THR A 45 8.98 20.02 -8.40
CA THR A 45 9.04 21.38 -7.86
C THR A 45 7.98 22.27 -8.51
N SER A 46 7.05 22.81 -7.72
CA SER A 46 5.98 23.68 -8.20
C SER A 46 6.45 25.14 -8.32
N HIS A 47 7.44 25.40 -9.17
CA HIS A 47 7.98 26.74 -9.42
C HIS A 47 7.76 27.18 -10.87
N GLY A 48 6.62 27.85 -11.08
CA GLY A 48 6.31 28.63 -12.28
C GLY A 48 6.27 30.12 -11.96
N ALA A 49 7.42 30.69 -11.60
CA ALA A 49 7.61 32.12 -11.35
C ALA A 49 8.94 32.57 -11.98
N ALA A 50 8.99 33.78 -12.54
CA ALA A 50 10.11 34.22 -13.37
C ALA A 50 11.00 35.28 -12.68
N GLY A 51 12.32 35.08 -12.74
CA GLY A 51 13.32 36.14 -12.65
C GLY A 51 13.92 36.44 -11.26
N ALA A 52 15.12 35.89 -11.00
CA ALA A 52 16.18 36.44 -10.14
C ALA A 52 17.46 35.59 -10.36
N PRO A 53 18.70 36.12 -10.15
CA PRO A 53 19.93 35.48 -10.64
C PRO A 53 20.60 34.52 -9.64
N GLU A 54 21.53 33.71 -10.17
CA GLU A 54 22.39 32.78 -9.43
C GLU A 54 23.38 33.50 -8.48
N ALA A 55 23.62 32.92 -7.30
CA ALA A 55 24.80 33.19 -6.48
C ALA A 55 25.13 32.02 -5.53
N ALA A 56 26.42 31.68 -5.46
CA ALA A 56 27.10 30.92 -4.40
C ALA A 56 26.40 29.65 -3.83
N ALA A 57 26.80 28.48 -4.32
CA ALA A 57 26.72 27.24 -3.55
C ALA A 57 27.91 27.13 -2.59
N ASP A 58 27.72 26.62 -1.37
CA ASP A 58 28.79 25.88 -0.69
C ASP A 58 28.29 24.93 0.43
N ASN A 59 29.02 23.83 0.60
CA ASN A 59 29.07 22.93 1.77
C ASN A 59 27.79 22.52 2.52
N ALA A 60 27.15 21.43 2.05
CA ALA A 60 26.47 20.47 2.92
C ALA A 60 26.79 19.02 2.47
N ALA A 61 27.75 18.36 3.12
CA ALA A 61 28.14 17.00 2.77
C ALA A 61 27.10 15.97 3.27
N ALA A 62 26.49 15.22 2.36
CA ALA A 62 25.53 14.16 2.66
C ALA A 62 26.05 12.80 2.19
N GLU A 63 26.21 11.85 3.13
CA GLU A 63 26.58 10.47 2.81
C GLU A 63 25.38 9.70 2.24
N ALA A 64 25.33 9.50 0.92
CA ALA A 64 24.30 8.69 0.26
C ALA A 64 24.91 7.81 -0.86
N PRO A 65 24.56 6.51 -0.95
CA PRO A 65 25.14 5.59 -1.93
C PRO A 65 24.46 5.64 -3.30
N VAL A 66 25.24 5.41 -4.35
CA VAL A 66 24.75 5.39 -5.75
C VAL A 66 23.84 4.19 -6.01
N GLY A 67 22.66 4.45 -6.58
CA GLY A 67 21.83 3.43 -7.20
C GLY A 67 22.46 2.97 -8.51
N ALA A 68 23.29 1.92 -8.47
CA ALA A 68 23.93 1.40 -9.68
C ALA A 68 22.88 0.95 -10.70
N SER A 69 23.02 1.38 -11.96
CA SER A 69 22.39 0.69 -13.08
C SER A 69 22.91 -0.75 -13.08
N ARG A 70 22.07 -1.66 -12.60
CA ARG A 70 22.35 -3.09 -12.61
C ARG A 70 22.04 -3.59 -14.01
N ARG A 71 23.09 -3.68 -14.84
CA ARG A 71 23.13 -4.62 -15.98
C ARG A 71 22.48 -5.92 -15.50
N VAL A 72 21.37 -6.31 -16.12
CA VAL A 72 20.54 -7.43 -15.66
C VAL A 72 21.44 -8.65 -15.46
N PRO A 73 21.61 -9.17 -14.23
CA PRO A 73 22.39 -10.37 -13.98
C PRO A 73 21.87 -11.53 -14.84
N VAL A 74 22.75 -12.46 -15.23
CA VAL A 74 22.40 -13.59 -16.11
C VAL A 74 21.12 -14.25 -15.60
N ALA A 75 20.08 -14.20 -16.45
CA ALA A 75 18.75 -14.61 -16.06
C ALA A 75 18.75 -16.08 -15.59
N LEU A 76 18.12 -16.32 -14.45
CA LEU A 76 17.94 -17.67 -13.93
C LEU A 76 16.86 -18.41 -14.74
N ALA A 77 16.66 -19.70 -14.47
CA ALA A 77 15.49 -20.40 -14.98
C ALA A 77 14.20 -19.72 -14.45
N PRO A 78 13.14 -19.52 -15.29
CA PRO A 78 11.91 -18.85 -14.88
C PRO A 78 11.29 -19.46 -13.62
N TYR A 79 10.99 -18.62 -12.63
CA TYR A 79 10.66 -19.08 -11.27
C TYR A 79 9.15 -19.00 -10.98
N THR A 80 8.45 -20.13 -11.07
CA THR A 80 6.99 -20.20 -10.88
C THR A 80 6.55 -20.59 -9.47
N ARG A 81 7.44 -21.13 -8.63
CA ARG A 81 7.12 -21.49 -7.23
C ARG A 81 6.73 -20.25 -6.45
N GLY A 82 5.64 -20.33 -5.68
CA GLY A 82 5.10 -19.17 -4.96
C GLY A 82 4.28 -18.21 -5.83
N THR A 83 3.95 -18.58 -7.07
CA THR A 83 3.06 -17.79 -7.94
C THR A 83 1.77 -18.53 -8.21
N THR A 84 0.72 -17.78 -8.57
CA THR A 84 -0.57 -18.34 -9.00
C THR A 84 -0.48 -19.18 -10.29
N VAL A 85 0.66 -19.20 -10.99
CA VAL A 85 0.90 -20.12 -12.12
C VAL A 85 1.15 -21.56 -11.63
N ALA A 86 1.62 -21.74 -10.39
CA ALA A 86 1.92 -23.05 -9.81
C ALA A 86 0.76 -23.62 -8.96
N SER A 87 0.26 -22.86 -7.98
CA SER A 87 -0.87 -23.24 -7.10
C SER A 87 -1.66 -21.99 -6.72
N VAL A 88 -2.96 -22.15 -6.47
CA VAL A 88 -3.85 -21.08 -5.95
C VAL A 88 -4.74 -21.59 -4.83
N ALA A 89 -5.02 -20.73 -3.86
CA ALA A 89 -5.90 -21.05 -2.74
C ALA A 89 -7.33 -21.24 -3.25
N THR A 90 -7.79 -22.49 -3.24
CA THR A 90 -9.06 -22.92 -3.83
C THR A 90 -10.06 -23.31 -2.75
N PRO A 91 -11.23 -22.65 -2.67
CA PRO A 91 -12.28 -23.00 -1.72
C PRO A 91 -12.75 -24.45 -1.87
N GLN A 92 -12.92 -25.13 -0.74
CA GLN A 92 -13.33 -26.53 -0.64
C GLN A 92 -14.73 -26.64 -0.01
N GLY A 93 -15.53 -27.57 -0.52
CA GLY A 93 -16.90 -27.82 -0.09
C GLY A 93 -17.93 -26.83 -0.66
N SER A 94 -19.20 -27.18 -0.46
CA SER A 94 -20.38 -26.45 -0.99
C SER A 94 -21.29 -25.85 0.11
N GLY A 95 -20.86 -25.91 1.38
CA GLY A 95 -21.55 -25.28 2.50
C GLY A 95 -21.29 -23.77 2.61
N GLY A 96 -21.82 -23.15 3.68
CA GLY A 96 -21.67 -21.71 3.97
C GLY A 96 -20.22 -21.29 4.19
N TYR A 97 -19.68 -21.51 5.39
CA TYR A 97 -18.25 -21.36 5.66
C TYR A 97 -17.45 -22.46 4.93
N ARG A 98 -16.56 -22.06 4.03
CA ARG A 98 -15.73 -22.93 3.19
C ARG A 98 -14.27 -22.87 3.62
N ARG A 99 -13.59 -24.02 3.62
CA ARG A 99 -12.17 -24.10 3.94
C ARG A 99 -11.32 -23.82 2.69
N LEU A 100 -10.11 -23.28 2.84
CA LEU A 100 -9.15 -23.18 1.76
C LEU A 100 -8.24 -24.41 1.68
N ALA A 101 -7.69 -24.68 0.48
CA ALA A 101 -6.67 -25.69 0.20
C ALA A 101 -5.96 -25.41 -1.13
N ASP A 102 -4.85 -26.09 -1.39
CA ASP A 102 -4.18 -26.09 -2.70
C ASP A 102 -5.12 -26.45 -3.85
N GLY A 103 -4.96 -25.76 -4.97
CA GLY A 103 -5.65 -26.02 -6.22
C GLY A 103 -4.89 -25.52 -7.45
N PRO A 104 -5.40 -25.83 -8.66
CA PRO A 104 -4.61 -25.77 -9.89
C PRO A 104 -4.25 -24.34 -10.31
N GLY A 105 -2.96 -24.11 -10.54
CA GLY A 105 -2.44 -22.81 -11.00
C GLY A 105 -3.13 -22.28 -12.27
N TRP A 106 -3.32 -20.96 -12.31
CA TRP A 106 -3.94 -20.25 -13.42
C TRP A 106 -2.98 -20.13 -14.60
N LYS A 107 -3.36 -20.78 -15.72
CA LYS A 107 -2.67 -20.65 -17.02
C LYS A 107 -2.58 -19.19 -17.46
N ARG A 108 -1.45 -18.83 -18.08
CA ARG A 108 -1.25 -17.50 -18.67
C ARG A 108 -2.08 -17.32 -19.94
N VAL A 109 -2.67 -16.14 -20.10
CA VAL A 109 -3.43 -15.73 -21.30
C VAL A 109 -2.63 -14.66 -22.07
N VAL A 110 -2.34 -14.91 -23.35
CA VAL A 110 -1.80 -13.88 -24.25
C VAL A 110 -2.94 -12.95 -24.67
N ARG A 111 -2.71 -11.63 -24.64
CA ARG A 111 -3.67 -10.60 -25.03
C ARG A 111 -3.10 -9.72 -26.12
N GLU A 112 -3.65 -9.92 -27.31
CA GLU A 112 -3.21 -9.30 -28.56
C GLU A 112 -4.06 -8.06 -28.93
N ASN A 113 -4.77 -7.47 -27.96
CA ASN A 113 -5.72 -6.38 -28.21
C ASN A 113 -5.07 -5.12 -28.82
N LEU A 114 -3.77 -4.90 -28.58
CA LEU A 114 -3.02 -3.72 -29.03
C LEU A 114 -1.90 -4.05 -30.03
N ALA A 115 -1.44 -5.31 -30.08
CA ALA A 115 -0.52 -5.84 -31.08
C ALA A 115 -0.59 -7.37 -31.14
N ALA A 116 -0.37 -7.95 -32.32
CA ALA A 116 -0.29 -9.40 -32.49
C ALA A 116 1.04 -9.97 -31.94
N ALA A 117 0.96 -11.11 -31.27
CA ALA A 117 2.11 -11.86 -30.79
C ALA A 117 2.78 -12.61 -31.96
N LYS A 118 4.12 -12.55 -32.05
CA LYS A 118 4.86 -13.27 -33.09
C LYS A 118 5.42 -14.59 -32.57
N SER A 119 5.57 -15.55 -33.46
CA SER A 119 6.12 -16.88 -33.17
C SER A 119 7.60 -16.80 -32.78
N GLY A 120 8.02 -17.67 -31.87
CA GLY A 120 9.41 -17.77 -31.43
C GLY A 120 9.94 -16.55 -30.69
N ARG A 121 9.09 -15.62 -30.23
CA ARG A 121 9.52 -14.54 -29.32
C ARG A 121 10.01 -15.10 -27.98
N GLU A 122 9.45 -16.23 -27.56
CA GLU A 122 9.73 -16.91 -26.29
C GLU A 122 11.21 -17.28 -26.11
N SER A 123 11.93 -17.60 -27.19
CA SER A 123 13.34 -18.04 -27.16
C SER A 123 14.37 -16.92 -27.35
N ARG A 124 13.93 -15.68 -27.64
CA ARG A 124 14.82 -14.56 -28.03
C ARG A 124 14.47 -13.21 -27.39
N ARG A 125 13.40 -13.16 -26.60
CA ARG A 125 13.00 -11.99 -25.80
C ARG A 125 14.04 -11.64 -24.73
N THR A 126 14.09 -10.38 -24.32
CA THR A 126 15.02 -9.89 -23.27
C THR A 126 14.25 -9.06 -22.24
N ALA A 127 14.44 -9.35 -20.96
CA ALA A 127 13.88 -8.54 -19.88
C ALA A 127 14.52 -7.14 -19.87
N LEU A 128 13.68 -6.11 -19.75
CA LEU A 128 14.10 -4.72 -19.51
C LEU A 128 13.96 -4.37 -18.03
N ALA A 129 12.90 -4.85 -17.38
CA ALA A 129 12.65 -4.65 -15.95
C ALA A 129 11.74 -5.75 -15.38
N SER A 130 11.85 -6.04 -14.09
CA SER A 130 10.81 -6.75 -13.35
C SER A 130 10.67 -6.21 -11.92
N PHE A 131 9.43 -6.15 -11.43
CA PHE A 131 9.08 -5.62 -10.11
C PHE A 131 7.79 -6.27 -9.59
N VAL A 132 7.47 -6.05 -8.32
CA VAL A 132 6.18 -6.45 -7.72
C VAL A 132 5.33 -5.21 -7.45
N GLN A 133 4.05 -5.25 -7.79
CA GLN A 133 3.06 -4.26 -7.36
C GLN A 133 2.20 -4.85 -6.24
N LEU A 134 2.04 -4.04 -5.20
CA LEU A 134 1.20 -4.17 -4.02
C LEU A 134 0.17 -3.03 -4.07
N THR A 135 -1.03 -3.24 -3.55
CA THR A 135 -2.04 -2.16 -3.49
C THR A 135 -3.07 -2.44 -2.43
N ASP A 136 -3.68 -1.38 -1.90
CA ASP A 136 -4.88 -1.46 -1.06
C ASP A 136 -4.64 -2.49 0.08
N LEU A 137 -3.54 -2.25 0.82
CA LEU A 137 -3.11 -3.07 1.95
C LEU A 137 -4.07 -2.95 3.12
N HIS A 138 -4.60 -1.74 3.35
CA HIS A 138 -5.38 -1.35 4.52
C HIS A 138 -4.83 -2.01 5.78
N LEU A 139 -3.66 -1.58 6.26
CA LEU A 139 -3.30 -1.91 7.62
C LEU A 139 -4.27 -1.16 8.54
N ILE A 140 -5.06 -1.95 9.27
CA ILE A 140 -6.28 -1.50 9.95
C ILE A 140 -6.07 -1.48 11.45
N ASP A 141 -6.23 -0.31 12.06
CA ASP A 141 -6.56 -0.23 13.48
C ASP A 141 -8.06 -0.54 13.66
N ALA A 142 -8.38 -1.82 13.85
CA ALA A 142 -9.74 -2.29 14.11
C ALA A 142 -10.36 -1.70 15.41
N GLN A 143 -9.54 -1.11 16.28
CA GLN A 143 -9.95 -0.56 17.57
C GLN A 143 -10.23 0.95 17.47
N HIS A 144 -9.85 1.59 16.37
CA HIS A 144 -9.97 3.03 16.15
C HIS A 144 -11.41 3.55 16.38
N PRO A 145 -11.61 4.62 17.17
CA PRO A 145 -12.93 5.19 17.47
C PRO A 145 -13.77 5.67 16.28
N LEU A 146 -13.15 6.07 15.17
CA LEU A 146 -13.85 6.63 14.01
C LEU A 146 -14.36 5.58 13.01
N ARG A 147 -14.07 4.28 13.18
CA ARG A 147 -14.51 3.26 12.20
C ARG A 147 -16.04 3.24 12.05
N LEU A 148 -16.51 3.04 10.81
CA LEU A 148 -17.94 3.03 10.45
C LEU A 148 -18.63 1.65 10.65
N GLU A 149 -18.07 0.78 11.50
CA GLU A 149 -18.44 -0.65 11.62
C GLU A 149 -19.92 -0.86 11.97
N TYR A 150 -20.54 0.10 12.65
CA TYR A 150 -21.96 0.09 13.02
C TYR A 150 -22.90 0.24 11.80
N LEU A 151 -22.40 0.66 10.64
CA LEU A 151 -23.13 0.60 9.37
C LEU A 151 -23.44 -0.83 8.94
N ARG A 152 -22.76 -1.85 9.50
CA ARG A 152 -23.09 -3.28 9.26
C ARG A 152 -24.53 -3.64 9.62
N SER A 153 -25.19 -2.84 10.46
CA SER A 153 -26.61 -2.97 10.79
C SER A 153 -27.57 -2.72 9.61
N THR A 154 -27.09 -2.09 8.52
CA THR A 154 -27.84 -1.96 7.25
C THR A 154 -27.11 -2.51 6.03
N ASP A 155 -25.78 -2.68 6.07
CA ASP A 155 -24.98 -3.11 4.91
C ASP A 155 -23.80 -3.99 5.34
N VAL A 156 -23.90 -5.30 5.06
CA VAL A 156 -22.97 -6.33 5.58
C VAL A 156 -21.50 -6.09 5.21
N HIS A 157 -21.24 -5.36 4.13
CA HIS A 157 -19.89 -5.05 3.63
C HIS A 157 -19.14 -4.02 4.49
N ALA A 158 -19.85 -3.26 5.34
CA ALA A 158 -19.26 -2.15 6.10
C ALA A 158 -18.41 -2.57 7.32
N TRP A 159 -18.24 -3.88 7.54
CA TRP A 159 -17.24 -4.45 8.46
C TRP A 159 -16.96 -5.91 8.10
N ARG A 160 -15.69 -6.30 8.09
CA ARG A 160 -15.24 -7.64 7.69
C ARG A 160 -14.56 -8.39 8.86
N PRO A 161 -14.90 -9.67 9.12
CA PRO A 161 -14.36 -10.44 10.26
C PRO A 161 -12.83 -10.57 10.37
N GLN A 162 -12.11 -10.36 9.27
CA GLN A 162 -10.64 -10.50 9.20
C GLN A 162 -9.84 -9.23 9.50
N GLU A 163 -10.49 -8.08 9.76
CA GLU A 163 -9.82 -6.76 9.80
C GLU A 163 -8.69 -6.66 10.85
N ALA A 164 -8.80 -7.37 11.98
CA ALA A 164 -7.75 -7.45 12.99
C ALA A 164 -6.49 -8.23 12.57
N LEU A 165 -6.46 -8.86 11.38
CA LEU A 165 -5.35 -9.70 10.89
C LEU A 165 -4.66 -9.14 9.62
N THR A 166 -4.91 -7.88 9.28
CA THR A 166 -4.27 -7.19 8.14
C THR A 166 -2.74 -7.18 8.24
N VAL A 167 -2.20 -6.86 9.42
CA VAL A 167 -0.75 -6.84 9.68
C VAL A 167 -0.08 -8.21 9.49
N PRO A 168 -0.50 -9.33 10.14
CA PRO A 168 0.11 -10.63 9.88
C PRO A 168 -0.10 -11.10 8.43
N GLY A 169 -1.22 -10.75 7.78
CA GLY A 169 -1.44 -10.97 6.36
C GLY A 169 -0.40 -10.27 5.46
N ALA A 170 -0.10 -9.01 5.75
CA ALA A 170 0.92 -8.22 5.04
C ALA A 170 2.35 -8.70 5.33
N VAL A 171 2.66 -9.14 6.56
CA VAL A 171 3.96 -9.76 6.86
C VAL A 171 4.17 -11.03 6.04
N ALA A 172 3.17 -11.91 5.97
CA ALA A 172 3.21 -13.09 5.11
C ALA A 172 3.35 -12.74 3.61
N LEU A 173 2.85 -11.59 3.18
CA LEU A 173 3.00 -11.11 1.80
C LEU A 173 4.43 -10.64 1.51
N VAL A 174 5.06 -9.91 2.44
CA VAL A 174 6.49 -9.55 2.40
C VAL A 174 7.36 -10.81 2.39
N GLU A 175 7.06 -11.80 3.24
CA GLU A 175 7.71 -13.12 3.23
C GLU A 175 7.59 -13.82 1.86
N ARG A 176 6.44 -13.73 1.16
CA ARG A 176 6.30 -14.28 -0.19
C ARG A 176 7.24 -13.60 -1.17
N ILE A 177 7.26 -12.27 -1.19
CA ILE A 177 8.09 -11.50 -2.13
C ILE A 177 9.57 -11.83 -1.93
N ASN A 178 10.02 -11.87 -0.68
CA ASN A 178 11.39 -12.24 -0.32
C ASN A 178 11.79 -13.66 -0.75
N ALA A 179 10.82 -14.57 -0.90
CA ALA A 179 11.03 -15.95 -1.32
C ALA A 179 11.05 -16.15 -2.86
N LEU A 180 10.72 -15.11 -3.64
CA LEU A 180 10.81 -15.16 -5.11
C LEU A 180 12.27 -15.03 -5.56
N ARG A 181 12.80 -16.07 -6.21
CA ARG A 181 14.21 -16.11 -6.64
C ARG A 181 14.49 -15.38 -7.97
N GLY A 182 13.45 -14.89 -8.63
CA GLY A 182 13.49 -14.29 -9.95
C GLY A 182 12.08 -14.26 -10.56
N ALA A 183 11.97 -13.68 -11.75
CA ALA A 183 10.68 -13.40 -12.37
C ALA A 183 10.07 -14.66 -13.06
N PRO A 184 8.73 -14.82 -13.09
CA PRO A 184 8.10 -16.08 -13.52
C PRO A 184 8.12 -16.39 -15.02
N VAL A 185 8.54 -15.46 -15.88
CA VAL A 185 8.60 -15.64 -17.34
C VAL A 185 10.01 -15.52 -17.89
N THR A 186 10.79 -14.58 -17.38
CA THR A 186 12.16 -14.31 -17.84
C THR A 186 13.24 -14.83 -16.91
N GLY A 187 12.95 -15.07 -15.63
CA GLY A 187 13.95 -15.41 -14.63
C GLY A 187 14.91 -14.26 -14.26
N ALA A 188 14.64 -13.04 -14.72
CA ALA A 188 15.35 -11.84 -14.30
C ALA A 188 15.13 -11.57 -12.79
N PRO A 189 16.05 -10.91 -12.07
CA PRO A 189 15.81 -10.49 -10.69
C PRO A 189 14.63 -9.53 -10.57
N LEU A 190 13.95 -9.55 -9.43
CA LEU A 190 12.98 -8.51 -9.06
C LEU A 190 13.77 -7.28 -8.59
N HIS A 191 13.60 -6.14 -9.27
CA HIS A 191 14.40 -4.94 -9.03
C HIS A 191 13.88 -4.10 -7.85
N PHE A 192 12.56 -4.05 -7.67
CA PHE A 192 11.88 -3.32 -6.60
C PHE A 192 10.46 -3.83 -6.34
N ALA A 193 9.83 -3.34 -5.27
CA ALA A 193 8.39 -3.39 -5.06
C ALA A 193 7.77 -1.99 -5.12
N MET A 194 6.52 -1.88 -5.57
CA MET A 194 5.73 -0.65 -5.63
C MET A 194 4.45 -0.83 -4.83
N THR A 195 4.09 0.12 -3.96
CA THR A 195 2.72 0.21 -3.43
C THR A 195 1.94 1.27 -4.21
N THR A 196 0.72 0.95 -4.65
CA THR A 196 -0.15 1.89 -5.38
C THR A 196 -1.26 2.45 -4.48
N GLY A 197 -0.89 2.94 -3.30
CA GLY A 197 -1.81 3.58 -2.35
C GLY A 197 -2.64 2.64 -1.48
N ASP A 198 -3.37 3.27 -0.55
CA ASP A 198 -4.20 2.67 0.49
C ASP A 198 -3.42 1.66 1.34
N ASN A 199 -2.32 2.18 1.86
CA ASN A 199 -1.39 1.48 2.74
C ASN A 199 -1.97 1.44 4.18
N THR A 200 -2.57 2.55 4.63
CA THR A 200 -3.39 2.67 5.86
C THR A 200 -4.90 2.61 5.57
N ASP A 201 -5.77 2.62 6.59
CA ASP A 201 -7.24 2.54 6.42
C ASP A 201 -7.99 3.75 7.00
N ASN A 202 -7.56 4.29 8.14
CA ASN A 202 -8.19 5.41 8.82
C ASN A 202 -7.26 6.65 8.91
N ASN A 203 -6.17 6.70 8.12
CA ASN A 203 -5.19 7.80 8.10
C ASN A 203 -4.56 8.08 9.49
N CYS A 204 -4.47 7.08 10.38
CA CYS A 204 -3.91 7.27 11.73
C CYS A 204 -2.44 6.85 11.86
N LYS A 205 -1.72 7.46 12.81
CA LYS A 205 -0.25 7.30 12.94
C LYS A 205 0.18 5.85 13.25
N SER A 206 -0.64 5.11 14.01
CA SER A 206 -0.41 3.68 14.29
C SER A 206 -0.35 2.87 12.99
N GLU A 207 -1.35 2.99 12.12
CA GLU A 207 -1.40 2.29 10.83
C GLU A 207 -0.21 2.65 9.93
N LEU A 208 0.23 3.92 9.94
CA LEU A 208 1.39 4.37 9.17
C LEU A 208 2.72 3.79 9.69
N ASP A 209 2.92 3.76 11.01
CA ASP A 209 4.09 3.10 11.62
C ASP A 209 4.09 1.58 11.33
N TRP A 210 2.93 0.94 11.44
CA TRP A 210 2.79 -0.48 11.11
C TRP A 210 3.11 -0.73 9.64
N PHE A 211 2.66 0.12 8.72
CA PHE A 211 2.95 -0.01 7.29
C PHE A 211 4.45 0.09 7.02
N LEU A 212 5.08 1.18 7.48
CA LEU A 212 6.50 1.42 7.27
C LEU A 212 7.37 0.33 7.92
N THR A 213 6.99 -0.17 9.10
CA THR A 213 7.73 -1.22 9.82
C THR A 213 7.44 -2.62 9.26
N VAL A 214 6.28 -2.90 8.68
CA VAL A 214 6.03 -4.12 7.90
C VAL A 214 6.88 -4.10 6.63
N MET A 215 6.89 -3.01 5.87
CA MET A 215 7.59 -2.92 4.58
C MET A 215 9.11 -2.91 4.74
N SER A 216 9.65 -2.23 5.75
CA SER A 216 11.10 -2.07 5.94
C SER A 216 11.72 -3.01 6.97
N GLY A 217 10.90 -3.73 7.75
CA GLY A 217 11.31 -4.77 8.67
C GLY A 217 11.50 -4.27 10.10
N GLY A 218 11.07 -5.06 11.07
CA GLY A 218 11.06 -4.66 12.47
C GLY A 218 10.10 -5.51 13.31
N ARG A 219 9.79 -5.01 14.51
CA ARG A 219 8.72 -5.57 15.36
C ARG A 219 7.51 -4.63 15.28
N VAL A 220 6.33 -5.21 15.12
CA VAL A 220 5.06 -4.49 14.95
C VAL A 220 4.09 -5.03 15.98
N THR A 221 3.43 -4.15 16.72
CA THR A 221 2.35 -4.50 17.65
C THR A 221 1.07 -3.86 17.10
N PRO A 222 0.19 -4.62 16.43
CA PRO A 222 -1.05 -4.11 15.84
C PRO A 222 -2.11 -3.88 16.92
N ASN A 223 -1.82 -2.96 17.84
CA ASN A 223 -2.66 -2.64 18.99
C ASN A 223 -2.67 -1.12 19.26
N THR A 224 -3.81 -0.59 19.66
CA THR A 224 -3.97 0.79 20.17
C THR A 224 -4.93 0.77 21.35
N GLY A 225 -4.78 1.71 22.30
CA GLY A 225 -5.57 1.73 23.54
C GLY A 225 -4.96 0.86 24.63
N ASP A 226 -5.71 -0.10 25.18
CA ASP A 226 -5.19 -0.95 26.27
C ASP A 226 -4.04 -1.85 25.76
N PRO A 227 -2.81 -1.76 26.33
CA PRO A 227 -1.65 -2.51 25.84
C PRO A 227 -1.70 -4.02 26.11
N ARG A 228 -2.79 -4.54 26.70
CA ARG A 228 -3.00 -5.94 27.09
C ARG A 228 -4.33 -6.52 26.63
N GLN A 229 -5.27 -5.70 26.18
CA GLN A 229 -6.65 -6.11 25.83
C GLN A 229 -7.07 -5.47 24.52
N TYR A 230 -7.83 -6.20 23.71
CA TYR A 230 -8.45 -5.63 22.51
C TYR A 230 -9.70 -4.81 22.89
N GLU A 231 -9.94 -3.68 22.22
CA GLU A 231 -11.01 -2.71 22.50
C GLU A 231 -11.80 -2.37 21.21
N GLY A 232 -12.58 -3.32 20.70
CA GLY A 232 -13.28 -3.15 19.42
C GLY A 232 -14.61 -3.87 19.34
N VAL A 233 -15.13 -4.05 18.11
CA VAL A 233 -16.45 -4.69 17.93
C VAL A 233 -16.43 -6.21 18.18
N GLN A 234 -15.27 -6.86 18.07
CA GLN A 234 -15.11 -8.32 18.19
C GLN A 234 -15.13 -8.86 19.63
N ASN A 235 -15.05 -8.01 20.65
CA ASN A 235 -15.29 -8.37 22.06
C ASN A 235 -16.43 -7.55 22.69
N SER A 236 -17.30 -6.98 21.87
CA SER A 236 -18.39 -6.11 22.32
C SER A 236 -19.62 -6.87 22.87
N GLY A 237 -19.67 -8.20 22.70
CA GLY A 237 -20.86 -9.04 22.96
C GLY A 237 -22.02 -8.79 21.99
N LEU A 238 -21.84 -7.93 20.98
CA LEU A 238 -22.88 -7.59 20.01
C LEU A 238 -22.98 -8.67 18.94
N LYS A 239 -24.14 -9.31 18.85
CA LYS A 239 -24.45 -10.33 17.81
C LYS A 239 -24.36 -9.84 16.36
N LEU A 240 -24.15 -8.54 16.14
CA LEU A 240 -23.90 -7.91 14.84
C LEU A 240 -22.52 -8.27 14.26
N TYR A 241 -21.57 -8.69 15.08
CA TYR A 241 -20.18 -8.96 14.68
C TYR A 241 -19.72 -10.32 15.22
N TRP A 242 -18.83 -10.97 14.48
CA TRP A 242 -18.16 -12.20 14.90
C TRP A 242 -17.37 -11.99 16.21
N GLN A 243 -17.88 -12.55 17.30
CA GLN A 243 -17.23 -12.54 18.62
C GLN A 243 -16.30 -13.76 18.71
N ALA A 244 -15.11 -13.70 18.10
CA ALA A 244 -14.24 -14.86 17.89
C ALA A 244 -13.97 -15.69 19.17
N ASP A 245 -13.53 -15.00 20.22
CA ASP A 245 -13.21 -15.53 21.55
C ASP A 245 -14.44 -15.84 22.44
N ASP A 246 -15.68 -15.60 21.98
CA ASP A 246 -16.89 -15.79 22.80
C ASP A 246 -17.82 -16.89 22.24
N SER A 247 -18.35 -17.69 23.15
CA SER A 247 -19.51 -18.56 23.00
C SER A 247 -20.77 -17.92 22.40
N VAL A 248 -20.89 -16.58 22.42
CA VAL A 248 -22.03 -15.83 21.88
C VAL A 248 -22.37 -16.27 20.46
N ARG A 249 -23.62 -16.74 20.28
CA ARG A 249 -24.21 -17.06 18.98
C ARG A 249 -24.58 -15.77 18.22
N ASP A 250 -23.56 -15.14 17.65
CA ASP A 250 -23.65 -13.99 16.75
C ASP A 250 -24.12 -14.36 15.33
N ALA A 251 -24.21 -13.37 14.44
CA ALA A 251 -24.65 -13.54 13.05
C ALA A 251 -23.64 -14.33 12.19
N ASP A 252 -22.34 -14.16 12.39
CA ASP A 252 -21.31 -14.81 11.58
C ASP A 252 -21.16 -16.30 11.96
N LYS A 253 -21.23 -16.65 13.25
CA LYS A 253 -21.28 -18.05 13.70
C LYS A 253 -22.50 -18.80 13.15
N GLN A 254 -23.61 -18.11 12.85
CA GLN A 254 -24.77 -18.71 12.17
C GLN A 254 -24.52 -19.02 10.69
N LEU A 255 -23.52 -18.38 10.07
CA LEU A 255 -23.02 -18.70 8.72
C LEU A 255 -21.91 -19.77 8.73
N GLY A 256 -21.51 -20.23 9.91
CA GLY A 256 -20.50 -21.27 10.12
C GLY A 256 -19.11 -20.76 10.48
N PHE A 257 -18.95 -19.48 10.83
CA PHE A 257 -17.66 -19.00 11.37
C PHE A 257 -17.30 -19.73 12.68
N PRO A 258 -16.01 -20.06 12.89
CA PRO A 258 -15.56 -20.77 14.08
C PRO A 258 -15.66 -19.93 15.35
N HIS A 259 -15.57 -20.60 16.50
CA HIS A 259 -15.14 -20.01 17.76
C HIS A 259 -13.65 -20.33 17.91
N ILE A 260 -12.85 -19.35 18.34
CA ILE A 260 -11.39 -19.47 18.43
C ILE A 260 -10.92 -18.81 19.73
N ASP A 261 -10.60 -19.63 20.73
CA ASP A 261 -10.07 -19.18 22.01
C ASP A 261 -8.70 -18.49 21.85
N GLY A 262 -8.57 -17.25 22.33
CA GLY A 262 -7.34 -16.47 22.29
C GLY A 262 -7.09 -15.74 20.96
N TYR A 263 -8.05 -15.72 20.03
CA TYR A 263 -7.93 -15.06 18.73
C TYR A 263 -7.55 -13.59 18.86
N LEU A 264 -8.30 -12.79 19.62
CA LEU A 264 -8.02 -11.35 19.75
C LEU A 264 -6.70 -11.08 20.49
N ALA A 265 -6.38 -11.88 21.51
CA ALA A 265 -5.11 -11.78 22.23
C ALA A 265 -3.90 -12.15 21.35
N ALA A 266 -4.08 -13.03 20.37
CA ALA A 266 -3.06 -13.36 19.37
C ALA A 266 -2.99 -12.31 18.24
N ALA A 267 -4.11 -11.71 17.85
CA ALA A 267 -4.20 -10.69 16.81
C ALA A 267 -3.41 -9.42 17.18
N ILE A 268 -3.59 -8.91 18.40
CA ILE A 268 -2.94 -7.67 18.89
C ILE A 268 -1.47 -7.84 19.33
N ARG A 269 -0.92 -9.06 19.31
CA ARG A 269 0.38 -9.41 19.87
C ARG A 269 1.55 -8.88 19.01
N GLU A 270 2.65 -8.46 19.64
CA GLU A 270 3.90 -8.14 18.93
C GLU A 270 4.30 -9.29 17.99
N MET A 271 4.58 -8.95 16.74
CA MET A 271 5.00 -9.85 15.67
C MET A 271 6.17 -9.24 14.89
N ARG A 272 6.83 -10.00 14.01
CA ARG A 272 8.07 -9.57 13.35
C ARG A 272 7.96 -9.65 11.84
N SER A 273 8.03 -8.49 11.19
CA SER A 273 8.27 -8.43 9.75
C SER A 273 9.75 -8.67 9.43
N PRO A 274 10.09 -9.46 8.41
CA PRO A 274 11.45 -9.48 7.87
C PRO A 274 11.82 -8.20 7.10
N GLY A 275 10.81 -7.41 6.67
CA GLY A 275 10.99 -6.32 5.70
C GLY A 275 11.24 -6.84 4.28
N LEU A 276 11.05 -6.01 3.27
CA LEU A 276 11.37 -6.36 1.89
C LEU A 276 12.89 -6.40 1.69
N ASN A 277 13.39 -7.50 1.11
CA ASN A 277 14.81 -7.69 0.78
C ASN A 277 15.24 -7.04 -0.55
N ILE A 278 14.30 -6.32 -1.19
CA ILE A 278 14.48 -5.50 -2.39
C ILE A 278 14.06 -4.05 -2.08
N PRO A 279 14.58 -3.05 -2.81
CA PRO A 279 14.11 -1.67 -2.69
C PRO A 279 12.59 -1.57 -2.89
N TRP A 280 11.96 -0.58 -2.27
CA TRP A 280 10.52 -0.36 -2.44
C TRP A 280 10.13 1.12 -2.53
N TYR A 281 9.03 1.37 -3.23
CA TYR A 281 8.52 2.70 -3.59
C TYR A 281 7.03 2.83 -3.24
N SER A 282 6.55 4.05 -2.97
CA SER A 282 5.16 4.31 -2.52
C SER A 282 4.43 5.33 -3.40
N THR A 283 3.19 5.02 -3.77
CA THR A 283 2.17 6.01 -4.12
C THR A 283 1.21 6.18 -2.94
N VAL A 284 0.68 7.40 -2.78
CA VAL A 284 -0.36 7.73 -1.79
C VAL A 284 -1.76 7.40 -2.35
N GLY A 285 -2.60 6.73 -1.55
CA GLY A 285 -4.02 6.53 -1.82
C GLY A 285 -4.93 7.44 -1.00
N ASN A 286 -6.24 7.37 -1.21
CA ASN A 286 -7.19 8.22 -0.50
C ASN A 286 -7.28 7.87 1.00
N HIS A 287 -7.13 6.61 1.41
CA HIS A 287 -7.04 6.19 2.82
C HIS A 287 -5.70 6.52 3.48
N ASP A 288 -4.64 6.77 2.69
CA ASP A 288 -3.40 7.35 3.20
C ASP A 288 -3.55 8.87 3.41
N ALA A 289 -4.26 9.56 2.50
CA ALA A 289 -4.36 11.01 2.49
C ALA A 289 -5.50 11.59 3.34
N MET A 290 -6.50 10.80 3.75
CA MET A 290 -7.72 11.29 4.41
C MET A 290 -8.33 10.28 5.41
N PRO A 291 -8.88 10.72 6.55
CA PRO A 291 -9.68 9.88 7.44
C PRO A 291 -10.82 9.15 6.69
N LEU A 292 -10.90 7.83 6.93
CA LEU A 292 -11.83 6.90 6.27
C LEU A 292 -11.79 6.98 4.73
N GLY A 293 -10.63 7.36 4.15
CA GLY A 293 -10.45 7.52 2.72
C GLY A 293 -11.32 8.58 2.03
N THR A 294 -12.05 9.40 2.80
CA THR A 294 -13.19 10.17 2.28
C THR A 294 -13.20 11.62 2.72
N TYR A 295 -12.73 11.93 3.93
CA TYR A 295 -12.98 13.24 4.54
C TYR A 295 -11.76 14.16 4.54
N ALA A 296 -11.92 15.35 3.98
CA ALA A 296 -11.01 16.48 4.12
C ALA A 296 -11.16 17.15 5.51
N SER A 297 -10.98 16.37 6.59
CA SER A 297 -11.35 16.73 7.97
C SER A 297 -10.17 16.91 8.94
N HIS A 298 -8.92 16.95 8.46
CA HIS A 298 -7.71 17.15 9.30
C HIS A 298 -7.72 18.42 10.18
N SER A 299 -8.59 19.39 9.90
CA SER A 299 -8.78 20.62 10.68
C SER A 299 -9.96 20.57 11.66
N ASP A 300 -10.66 19.43 11.74
CA ASP A 300 -11.75 19.22 12.69
C ASP A 300 -11.22 18.68 14.03
N SER A 301 -11.20 19.54 15.04
CA SER A 301 -10.74 19.14 16.38
C SER A 301 -11.64 18.06 16.99
N TYR A 302 -12.97 18.10 16.80
CA TYR A 302 -13.86 17.12 17.43
C TYR A 302 -13.64 15.69 16.92
N LEU A 303 -13.42 15.51 15.61
CA LEU A 303 -13.08 14.20 15.05
C LEU A 303 -11.69 13.74 15.50
N THR A 304 -10.75 14.67 15.66
CA THR A 304 -9.39 14.40 16.17
C THR A 304 -9.41 13.99 17.65
N ASP A 305 -10.09 14.76 18.49
CA ASP A 305 -10.31 14.52 19.93
C ASP A 305 -11.01 13.18 20.17
N LEU A 306 -11.95 12.79 19.29
CA LEU A 306 -12.64 11.50 19.36
C LEU A 306 -11.75 10.34 18.90
N ALA A 307 -10.89 10.54 17.90
CA ALA A 307 -9.96 9.52 17.41
C ALA A 307 -8.95 9.08 18.48
N VAL A 308 -8.35 10.03 19.21
CA VAL A 308 -7.45 9.74 20.34
C VAL A 308 -8.21 9.43 21.63
N GLY A 309 -9.48 9.83 21.72
CA GLY A 309 -10.28 9.81 22.94
C GLY A 309 -10.77 8.43 23.39
N GLY A 310 -11.17 8.36 24.66
CA GLY A 310 -11.63 7.13 25.30
C GLY A 310 -13.09 6.73 25.00
N LYS A 311 -13.59 6.94 23.77
CA LYS A 311 -14.98 6.67 23.40
C LYS A 311 -15.13 6.13 21.97
N LYS A 312 -15.76 4.96 21.81
CA LYS A 312 -16.05 4.33 20.51
C LYS A 312 -17.54 4.01 20.34
N LEU A 313 -18.10 4.31 19.17
CA LEU A 313 -19.47 3.93 18.80
C LEU A 313 -19.46 2.53 18.15
N MET A 314 -20.15 1.56 18.75
CA MET A 314 -20.15 0.16 18.29
C MET A 314 -21.50 -0.34 17.75
N ASN A 315 -22.60 0.41 17.95
CA ASN A 315 -23.89 0.10 17.37
C ASN A 315 -24.81 1.32 17.30
N VAL A 316 -25.72 1.30 16.34
CA VAL A 316 -26.84 2.22 16.13
C VAL A 316 -28.05 1.42 15.63
N SER A 317 -29.21 2.06 15.41
CA SER A 317 -30.31 1.38 14.70
C SER A 317 -29.99 1.23 13.20
N ALA A 318 -30.55 0.21 12.54
CA ALA A 318 -30.42 0.05 11.09
C ALA A 318 -30.96 1.27 10.31
N ALA A 319 -31.95 1.98 10.85
CA ALA A 319 -32.48 3.20 10.25
C ALA A 319 -31.50 4.38 10.35
N ASP A 320 -30.82 4.54 11.49
CA ASP A 320 -29.79 5.57 11.68
C ASP A 320 -28.56 5.28 10.82
N ALA A 321 -28.12 4.02 10.77
CA ALA A 321 -27.07 3.57 9.87
C ALA A 321 -27.41 3.84 8.40
N LYS A 322 -28.63 3.48 7.96
CA LYS A 322 -29.10 3.74 6.59
C LYS A 322 -29.13 5.24 6.28
N LYS A 323 -29.61 6.07 7.21
CA LYS A 323 -29.64 7.52 7.07
C LYS A 323 -28.23 8.13 6.94
N LEU A 324 -27.25 7.66 7.72
CA LEU A 324 -25.85 8.08 7.54
C LEU A 324 -25.32 7.61 6.18
N GLN A 325 -25.47 6.33 5.86
CA GLN A 325 -24.98 5.75 4.61
C GLN A 325 -25.54 6.46 3.36
N ASP A 326 -26.83 6.82 3.36
CA ASP A 326 -27.47 7.57 2.29
C ASP A 326 -26.96 9.02 2.18
N SER A 327 -26.44 9.59 3.26
CA SER A 327 -25.75 10.89 3.23
C SER A 327 -24.35 10.78 2.63
N LEU A 328 -23.65 9.68 2.87
CA LEU A 328 -22.32 9.42 2.28
C LEU A 328 -22.44 9.13 0.78
N LYS A 329 -23.37 8.24 0.39
CA LYS A 329 -23.66 7.87 -1.02
C LYS A 329 -24.21 9.01 -1.89
N GLN A 330 -24.50 10.19 -1.30
CA GLN A 330 -24.89 11.40 -2.02
C GLN A 330 -23.73 12.36 -2.30
N ASP A 331 -22.53 12.07 -1.80
CA ASP A 331 -21.33 12.91 -1.87
C ASP A 331 -21.57 14.39 -1.49
N LYS A 332 -22.23 14.61 -0.34
CA LYS A 332 -22.57 15.96 0.17
C LYS A 332 -21.81 16.35 1.44
N ASP A 333 -20.96 15.47 1.97
CA ASP A 333 -20.24 15.71 3.23
C ASP A 333 -18.71 15.51 3.15
N PRO A 334 -17.99 16.17 2.20
CA PRO A 334 -16.53 16.06 2.09
C PRO A 334 -15.74 16.43 3.35
N ARG A 335 -16.37 17.12 4.32
CA ARG A 335 -15.74 17.57 5.57
C ARG A 335 -16.16 16.76 6.80
N GLY A 336 -16.99 15.72 6.64
CA GLY A 336 -17.45 14.88 7.75
C GLY A 336 -18.31 15.63 8.78
N THR A 337 -19.05 16.66 8.37
CA THR A 337 -19.94 17.46 9.23
C THR A 337 -21.19 16.68 9.65
N VAL A 338 -21.83 15.97 8.71
CA VAL A 338 -22.95 15.06 9.00
C VAL A 338 -22.46 13.87 9.82
N PHE A 339 -21.28 13.33 9.49
CA PHE A 339 -20.64 12.27 10.29
C PHE A 339 -20.34 12.71 11.73
N LYS A 340 -19.75 13.90 11.92
CA LYS A 340 -19.52 14.53 13.22
C LYS A 340 -20.81 14.74 14.02
N ASP A 341 -21.86 15.28 13.41
CA ASP A 341 -23.10 15.55 14.13
C ASP A 341 -23.90 14.26 14.42
N PHE A 342 -23.76 13.23 13.58
CA PHE A 342 -24.20 11.86 13.87
C PHE A 342 -23.48 11.28 15.09
N LEU A 343 -22.15 11.41 15.18
CA LEU A 343 -21.35 10.97 16.32
C LEU A 343 -21.75 11.71 17.61
N LYS A 344 -21.93 13.04 17.56
CA LYS A 344 -22.43 13.83 18.70
C LYS A 344 -23.81 13.37 19.17
N THR A 345 -24.71 13.05 18.24
CA THR A 345 -26.06 12.55 18.54
C THR A 345 -25.98 11.22 19.30
N HIS A 346 -25.02 10.37 18.95
CA HIS A 346 -24.78 9.06 19.57
C HIS A 346 -23.76 9.09 20.72
N ALA A 347 -23.30 10.26 21.18
CA ALA A 347 -22.25 10.35 22.21
C ALA A 347 -22.62 9.66 23.54
N ARG A 348 -23.93 9.52 23.84
CA ARG A 348 -24.44 8.80 25.02
C ARG A 348 -24.47 7.27 24.87
N SER A 349 -24.41 6.74 23.65
CA SER A 349 -24.34 5.29 23.38
C SER A 349 -22.91 4.81 23.06
N MET A 350 -21.93 5.71 23.03
CA MET A 350 -20.51 5.35 22.90
C MET A 350 -20.00 4.62 24.13
N ARG A 351 -19.36 3.47 23.91
CA ARG A 351 -18.68 2.70 24.96
C ARG A 351 -17.35 3.35 25.30
N SER A 352 -16.90 3.16 26.54
CA SER A 352 -15.53 3.53 26.91
C SER A 352 -14.53 2.60 26.20
N VAL A 353 -13.43 3.19 25.76
CA VAL A 353 -12.18 2.52 25.36
C VAL A 353 -11.02 3.31 25.97
N THR A 354 -9.80 2.79 25.92
CA THR A 354 -8.61 3.46 26.43
C THR A 354 -8.15 4.51 25.41
N PRO A 355 -7.88 5.77 25.82
CA PRO A 355 -7.34 6.80 24.94
C PRO A 355 -5.96 6.44 24.39
N ASP A 356 -5.65 6.86 23.16
CA ASP A 356 -4.35 6.61 22.51
C ASP A 356 -4.01 7.67 21.45
N GLU A 357 -2.94 8.45 21.68
CA GLU A 357 -2.44 9.50 20.79
C GLU A 357 -1.94 8.98 19.43
N ASN A 358 -1.64 7.68 19.31
CA ASN A 358 -1.24 7.06 18.04
C ASN A 358 -2.42 6.92 17.07
N ARG A 359 -3.66 7.02 17.57
CA ARG A 359 -4.88 7.06 16.74
C ARG A 359 -5.13 8.42 16.09
N ALA A 360 -4.37 9.46 16.45
CA ALA A 360 -4.46 10.76 15.82
C ALA A 360 -4.19 10.66 14.30
N PRO A 361 -4.91 11.45 13.46
CA PRO A 361 -4.63 11.50 12.03
C PRO A 361 -3.23 12.07 11.73
N PHE A 362 -2.70 11.76 10.55
CA PHE A 362 -1.44 12.34 10.05
C PHE A 362 -1.68 13.18 8.78
N THR A 363 -0.91 14.25 8.61
CA THR A 363 -1.02 15.09 7.41
C THR A 363 -0.17 14.56 6.25
N PRO A 364 -0.43 14.98 4.99
CA PRO A 364 0.50 14.80 3.86
C PRO A 364 1.97 15.11 4.18
N LYS A 365 2.23 16.13 5.00
CA LYS A 365 3.58 16.50 5.42
C LYS A 365 4.21 15.47 6.36
N ASP A 366 3.40 14.84 7.20
CA ASP A 366 3.85 13.82 8.16
C ASP A 366 4.02 12.46 7.50
N TYR A 367 3.18 12.11 6.51
CA TYR A 367 3.39 10.96 5.62
C TYR A 367 4.76 11.03 4.92
N LEU A 368 5.09 12.19 4.32
CA LEU A 368 6.39 12.43 3.69
C LEU A 368 7.54 12.35 4.70
N ARG A 369 7.41 12.96 5.89
CA ARG A 369 8.41 12.87 6.97
C ARG A 369 8.65 11.43 7.43
N ALA A 370 7.61 10.62 7.54
CA ALA A 370 7.69 9.23 7.98
C ALA A 370 8.42 8.37 6.94
N HIS A 371 8.13 8.54 5.64
CA HIS A 371 8.87 7.87 4.57
C HIS A 371 10.34 8.30 4.48
N LEU A 372 10.65 9.58 4.79
CA LEU A 372 12.02 10.12 4.79
C LEU A 372 12.83 9.75 6.05
N ASN A 373 12.20 9.21 7.09
CA ASN A 373 12.88 8.83 8.33
C ASN A 373 13.83 7.63 8.08
N PRO A 374 15.16 7.77 8.32
CA PRO A 374 16.12 6.68 8.09
C PRO A 374 15.83 5.39 8.87
N ALA A 375 15.06 5.44 9.96
CA ALA A 375 14.63 4.25 10.69
C ALA A 375 13.77 3.29 9.83
N HIS A 376 12.96 3.83 8.92
CA HIS A 376 12.14 3.03 8.00
C HIS A 376 12.80 2.82 6.64
N ARG A 377 14.10 3.10 6.47
CA ARG A 377 14.79 2.96 5.17
C ARG A 377 14.74 1.53 4.61
N GLY A 378 14.88 0.50 5.44
CA GLY A 378 15.00 -0.89 4.98
C GLY A 378 16.06 -1.05 3.87
N HIS A 379 15.68 -1.71 2.77
CA HIS A 379 16.52 -1.84 1.56
C HIS A 379 16.54 -0.58 0.65
N GLY A 380 15.80 0.48 1.00
CA GLY A 380 15.79 1.79 0.35
C GLY A 380 14.85 1.89 -0.87
N PRO A 381 14.95 2.98 -1.65
CA PRO A 381 15.71 4.20 -1.35
C PRO A 381 15.16 4.92 -0.10
N VAL A 382 15.93 5.81 0.51
CA VAL A 382 15.40 6.70 1.56
C VAL A 382 14.23 7.51 0.96
N GLY A 383 13.12 7.65 1.68
CA GLY A 383 11.92 8.32 1.17
C GLY A 383 11.05 7.45 0.25
N HIS A 384 11.51 6.28 -0.20
CA HIS A 384 10.72 5.34 -1.01
C HIS A 384 10.10 6.00 -2.26
N GLY A 385 10.87 6.85 -2.92
CA GLY A 385 10.47 7.69 -4.06
C GLY A 385 10.20 9.15 -3.70
N TYR A 386 9.85 9.44 -2.45
CA TYR A 386 9.78 10.80 -1.94
C TYR A 386 11.16 11.35 -1.58
N SER A 387 11.27 12.68 -1.57
CA SER A 387 12.50 13.43 -1.27
C SER A 387 12.24 14.61 -0.33
N THR A 388 13.30 15.27 0.14
CA THR A 388 13.16 16.57 0.82
C THR A 388 12.51 17.62 -0.08
N ALA A 389 12.84 17.64 -1.38
CA ALA A 389 12.22 18.56 -2.34
C ALA A 389 10.70 18.33 -2.51
N ASN A 390 10.20 17.09 -2.32
CA ASN A 390 8.77 16.80 -2.22
C ASN A 390 8.15 17.37 -0.92
N LEU A 391 8.86 17.23 0.20
CA LEU A 391 8.45 17.76 1.51
C LEU A 391 8.41 19.29 1.55
N ASP A 392 9.32 19.95 0.84
CA ASP A 392 9.44 21.40 0.73
C ASP A 392 8.44 22.00 -0.28
N ALA A 393 8.22 21.33 -1.43
CA ALA A 393 7.21 21.74 -2.42
C ALA A 393 5.77 21.36 -2.03
N GLY A 394 5.59 20.46 -1.06
CA GLY A 394 4.28 19.92 -0.67
C GLY A 394 3.65 19.07 -1.78
N THR A 395 4.40 18.12 -2.34
CA THR A 395 3.96 17.25 -3.44
C THR A 395 4.20 15.77 -3.14
N GLN A 396 3.24 14.90 -3.43
CA GLN A 396 3.34 13.44 -3.25
C GLN A 396 3.47 12.67 -4.58
N TYR A 397 4.08 13.31 -5.59
CA TYR A 397 4.33 12.74 -6.92
C TYR A 397 5.78 12.97 -7.38
N TYR A 398 6.33 12.01 -8.11
CA TYR A 398 7.77 11.92 -8.44
C TYR A 398 8.04 10.98 -9.62
N SER A 399 9.22 11.07 -10.21
CA SER A 399 9.72 10.10 -11.20
C SER A 399 11.01 9.42 -10.75
N PHE A 400 11.30 8.24 -11.29
CA PHE A 400 12.51 7.46 -10.98
C PHE A 400 12.93 6.55 -12.16
N ARG A 401 14.20 6.21 -12.23
CA ARG A 401 14.77 5.27 -13.23
C ARG A 401 14.58 3.83 -12.75
N ILE A 402 13.85 3.00 -13.52
CA ILE A 402 13.60 1.58 -13.24
C ILE A 402 14.73 0.70 -13.82
N ALA A 403 15.17 1.05 -15.03
CA ALA A 403 16.30 0.48 -15.77
C ALA A 403 16.74 1.53 -16.80
N ASP A 404 17.89 1.38 -17.47
CA ASP A 404 18.42 2.39 -18.41
C ASP A 404 17.34 2.91 -19.39
N ASP A 405 16.62 2.00 -20.04
CA ASP A 405 15.56 2.28 -21.01
C ASP A 405 14.13 2.41 -20.40
N VAL A 406 13.97 2.43 -19.07
CA VAL A 406 12.64 2.39 -18.41
C VAL A 406 12.55 3.36 -17.22
N ILE A 407 11.52 4.20 -17.20
CA ILE A 407 11.17 5.09 -16.07
C ILE A 407 9.85 4.68 -15.41
N GLY A 408 9.77 4.92 -14.10
CA GLY A 408 8.54 4.93 -13.33
C GLY A 408 8.12 6.37 -13.02
N ILE A 409 6.81 6.64 -13.06
CA ILE A 409 6.22 7.93 -12.69
C ILE A 409 5.08 7.67 -11.69
N SER A 410 5.23 8.10 -10.44
CA SER A 410 4.21 7.99 -9.39
C SER A 410 3.37 9.26 -9.34
N LEU A 411 2.04 9.10 -9.43
CA LEU A 411 1.06 10.18 -9.41
C LEU A 411 0.27 10.19 -8.10
N ASP A 412 0.24 11.35 -7.46
CA ASP A 412 -0.73 11.67 -6.40
C ASP A 412 -2.05 11.98 -7.08
N THR A 413 -3.00 11.04 -6.99
CA THR A 413 -4.32 11.13 -7.59
C THR A 413 -5.41 11.47 -6.57
N THR A 414 -5.03 11.81 -5.34
CA THR A 414 -5.98 12.17 -4.28
C THR A 414 -6.54 13.58 -4.51
N ASP A 415 -7.76 13.83 -4.03
CA ASP A 415 -8.35 15.17 -4.06
C ASP A 415 -8.43 15.79 -2.65
N PRO A 416 -7.66 16.86 -2.37
CA PRO A 416 -7.72 17.58 -1.09
C PRO A 416 -9.09 18.20 -0.76
N GLY A 417 -10.03 18.20 -1.71
CA GLY A 417 -11.43 18.58 -1.51
C GLY A 417 -12.31 17.48 -0.89
N GLY A 418 -11.83 16.24 -0.74
CA GLY A 418 -12.59 15.10 -0.20
C GLY A 418 -13.42 14.33 -1.24
N HIS A 419 -13.96 13.19 -0.82
CA HIS A 419 -14.42 12.00 -1.57
C HIS A 419 -13.36 10.89 -1.68
N TYR A 420 -13.82 9.67 -1.98
CA TYR A 420 -12.95 8.54 -2.30
C TYR A 420 -12.50 8.53 -3.77
N GLU A 421 -13.22 9.17 -4.70
CA GLU A 421 -12.78 9.33 -6.09
C GLU A 421 -11.70 10.41 -6.23
N GLY A 422 -10.80 10.21 -7.19
CA GLY A 422 -9.60 11.03 -7.37
C GLY A 422 -9.67 12.09 -8.48
N SER A 423 -8.56 12.81 -8.63
CA SER A 423 -8.22 13.65 -9.80
C SER A 423 -6.77 14.14 -9.65
N ILE A 424 -6.23 14.92 -10.60
CA ILE A 424 -4.93 15.61 -10.41
C ILE A 424 -5.02 17.11 -10.68
N GLY A 425 -4.20 17.91 -10.00
CA GLY A 425 -4.03 19.33 -10.29
C GLY A 425 -3.37 19.57 -11.67
N THR A 426 -3.76 20.64 -12.38
CA THR A 426 -3.13 21.02 -13.67
C THR A 426 -1.61 21.24 -13.60
N ALA A 427 -1.02 21.54 -12.45
CA ALA A 427 0.43 21.59 -12.27
C ALA A 427 1.05 20.18 -12.43
N GLN A 428 0.48 19.16 -11.77
CA GLN A 428 0.91 17.77 -11.89
C GLN A 428 0.70 17.24 -13.32
N PHE A 429 -0.44 17.55 -13.95
CA PHE A 429 -0.71 17.18 -15.35
C PHE A 429 0.33 17.74 -16.33
N ARG A 430 0.71 19.03 -16.17
CA ARG A 430 1.76 19.67 -16.99
C ARG A 430 3.16 19.11 -16.70
N TRP A 431 3.45 18.74 -15.45
CA TRP A 431 4.70 18.08 -15.07
C TRP A 431 4.81 16.69 -15.70
N LEU A 432 3.76 15.87 -15.64
CA LEU A 432 3.71 14.54 -16.26
C LEU A 432 3.93 14.62 -17.77
N ASP A 433 3.20 15.52 -18.44
CA ASP A 433 3.33 15.78 -19.88
C ASP A 433 4.75 16.22 -20.29
N ARG A 434 5.43 17.00 -19.42
CA ARG A 434 6.83 17.40 -19.63
C ARG A 434 7.80 16.23 -19.40
N THR A 435 7.67 15.50 -18.29
CA THR A 435 8.50 14.35 -17.92
C THR A 435 8.48 13.26 -19.00
N LEU A 436 7.30 13.01 -19.60
CA LEU A 436 7.13 12.06 -20.71
C LEU A 436 7.79 12.53 -22.01
N ARG A 437 7.77 13.83 -22.33
CA ARG A 437 8.53 14.41 -23.47
C ARG A 437 10.03 14.32 -23.28
N GLU A 438 10.51 14.66 -22.09
CA GLU A 438 11.95 14.70 -21.77
C GLU A 438 12.53 13.28 -21.77
N ASN A 439 11.74 12.29 -21.35
CA ASN A 439 12.08 10.86 -21.40
C ASN A 439 11.50 10.14 -22.64
N LYS A 440 11.24 10.84 -23.75
CA LYS A 440 10.55 10.30 -24.96
C LYS A 440 11.17 9.04 -25.57
N ASP A 441 12.43 8.73 -25.26
CA ASP A 441 13.18 7.58 -25.80
C ASP A 441 13.37 6.46 -24.76
N SER A 442 12.86 6.64 -23.53
CA SER A 442 12.74 5.60 -22.50
C SER A 442 11.27 5.22 -22.32
N TYR A 443 10.99 3.94 -22.11
CA TYR A 443 9.65 3.44 -21.80
C TYR A 443 9.15 3.96 -20.46
N ALA A 444 7.88 4.33 -20.36
CA ALA A 444 7.27 4.83 -19.14
C ALA A 444 6.21 3.87 -18.58
N ILE A 445 6.25 3.69 -17.26
CA ILE A 445 5.20 3.07 -16.46
C ILE A 445 4.65 4.14 -15.52
N ILE A 446 3.36 4.38 -15.62
CA ILE A 446 2.63 5.29 -14.72
C ILE A 446 2.09 4.47 -13.54
N PHE A 447 2.22 5.01 -12.34
CA PHE A 447 1.63 4.48 -11.11
C PHE A 447 0.68 5.51 -10.52
N SER A 448 -0.48 5.08 -10.06
CA SER A 448 -1.43 5.89 -9.27
C SER A 448 -2.18 4.98 -8.32
N HIS A 449 -2.92 5.56 -7.36
CA HIS A 449 -3.92 4.81 -6.64
C HIS A 449 -5.20 4.61 -7.48
N HIS A 450 -5.86 5.71 -7.85
CA HIS A 450 -7.13 5.68 -8.59
C HIS A 450 -6.96 5.20 -10.04
N THR A 451 -8.04 4.65 -10.59
CA THR A 451 -8.12 4.18 -11.99
C THR A 451 -8.65 5.27 -12.93
N SER A 452 -8.47 5.09 -14.24
CA SER A 452 -9.01 5.99 -15.26
C SER A 452 -10.53 6.23 -15.18
N GLY A 453 -11.27 5.27 -14.60
CA GLY A 453 -12.71 5.33 -14.37
C GLY A 453 -13.15 5.71 -12.95
N THR A 454 -12.22 6.11 -12.07
CA THR A 454 -12.49 6.57 -10.69
C THR A 454 -11.77 7.90 -10.41
N MET A 455 -11.66 8.72 -11.46
CA MET A 455 -11.00 10.03 -11.44
C MET A 455 -11.92 11.12 -12.01
N ASP A 456 -13.11 11.28 -11.46
CA ASP A 456 -14.14 12.24 -11.84
C ASP A 456 -14.48 13.25 -10.72
N ASN A 457 -13.78 13.17 -9.58
CA ASN A 457 -13.86 14.15 -8.50
C ASN A 457 -13.14 15.46 -8.90
N LEU A 458 -13.89 16.38 -9.51
CA LEU A 458 -13.37 17.69 -9.95
C LEU A 458 -13.59 18.82 -8.92
N ARG A 459 -13.56 18.48 -7.62
CA ARG A 459 -13.68 19.46 -6.52
C ARG A 459 -12.53 20.47 -6.53
N ARG A 460 -12.77 21.68 -6.04
CA ARG A 460 -11.66 22.65 -5.90
C ARG A 460 -10.83 22.28 -4.69
N ASP A 461 -9.54 22.05 -4.91
CA ASP A 461 -8.51 21.98 -3.87
C ASP A 461 -8.68 23.20 -2.92
N PRO A 462 -8.96 22.98 -1.61
CA PRO A 462 -9.19 24.08 -0.67
C PRO A 462 -7.95 24.96 -0.43
N ALA A 463 -6.74 24.41 -0.61
CA ALA A 463 -5.47 25.14 -0.51
C ALA A 463 -5.10 25.81 -1.86
N ARG A 464 -5.61 25.31 -2.98
CA ARG A 464 -5.36 25.84 -4.34
C ARG A 464 -6.66 26.09 -5.12
N PRO A 465 -7.59 26.94 -4.65
CA PRO A 465 -8.94 27.08 -5.22
C PRO A 465 -9.00 27.69 -6.63
N GLY A 466 -7.87 28.18 -7.16
CA GLY A 466 -7.71 28.61 -8.56
C GLY A 466 -7.04 27.56 -9.47
N GLU A 467 -6.52 26.46 -8.93
CA GLU A 467 -5.95 25.37 -9.73
C GLU A 467 -7.09 24.46 -10.25
N ARG A 468 -7.17 24.27 -11.57
CA ARG A 468 -8.14 23.35 -12.16
C ARG A 468 -7.73 21.91 -11.88
N ARG A 469 -8.68 21.07 -11.46
CA ARG A 469 -8.53 19.60 -11.41
C ARG A 469 -8.75 18.96 -12.78
N VAL A 470 -8.10 17.82 -12.98
CA VAL A 470 -8.04 17.08 -14.24
C VAL A 470 -8.48 15.65 -13.99
N GLY A 471 -9.49 15.21 -14.73
CA GLY A 471 -10.08 13.88 -14.56
C GLY A 471 -9.42 12.79 -15.41
N GLY A 472 -9.77 11.53 -15.14
CA GLY A 472 -9.22 10.35 -15.80
C GLY A 472 -9.36 10.38 -17.32
N ALA A 473 -10.47 10.89 -17.85
CA ALA A 473 -10.69 11.04 -19.29
C ALA A 473 -9.72 12.03 -19.98
N GLU A 474 -9.23 13.05 -19.27
CA GLU A 474 -8.18 13.95 -19.78
C GLU A 474 -6.78 13.33 -19.61
N LEU A 475 -6.57 12.58 -18.53
CA LEU A 475 -5.32 11.86 -18.27
C LEU A 475 -5.07 10.75 -19.31
N LEU A 476 -6.11 9.97 -19.68
CA LEU A 476 -6.06 9.02 -20.80
C LEU A 476 -5.68 9.71 -22.12
N GLN A 477 -6.26 10.89 -22.40
CA GLN A 477 -5.91 11.69 -23.59
C GLN A 477 -4.50 12.26 -23.55
N LEU A 478 -3.90 12.46 -22.38
CA LEU A 478 -2.50 12.82 -22.25
C LEU A 478 -1.60 11.61 -22.51
N LEU A 479 -1.81 10.50 -21.80
CA LEU A 479 -1.00 9.29 -21.95
C LEU A 479 -1.06 8.74 -23.39
N GLY A 480 -2.23 8.78 -24.04
CA GLY A 480 -2.42 8.39 -25.44
C GLY A 480 -1.71 9.27 -26.48
N LYS A 481 -1.05 10.36 -26.10
CA LYS A 481 -0.18 11.16 -26.99
C LYS A 481 1.28 10.73 -26.94
N HIS A 482 1.69 9.99 -25.90
CA HIS A 482 3.09 9.68 -25.60
C HIS A 482 3.42 8.24 -25.98
N ARG A 483 4.10 8.05 -27.12
CA ARG A 483 4.44 6.73 -27.72
C ARG A 483 5.17 5.75 -26.80
N ASN A 484 5.81 6.27 -25.75
CA ASN A 484 6.66 5.54 -24.83
C ASN A 484 5.93 5.05 -23.58
N VAL A 485 4.69 5.46 -23.32
CA VAL A 485 3.88 4.90 -22.23
C VAL A 485 3.51 3.45 -22.55
N LEU A 486 3.97 2.50 -21.75
CA LEU A 486 3.61 1.08 -21.89
C LEU A 486 2.41 0.70 -21.01
N ALA A 487 2.36 1.25 -19.79
CA ALA A 487 1.35 0.87 -18.81
C ALA A 487 0.98 2.00 -17.84
N TRP A 488 -0.23 1.87 -17.31
CA TRP A 488 -0.72 2.57 -16.14
C TRP A 488 -1.14 1.52 -15.10
N VAL A 489 -0.45 1.43 -13.97
CA VAL A 489 -0.66 0.42 -12.92
C VAL A 489 -1.30 1.07 -11.70
N ASN A 490 -2.38 0.48 -11.18
CA ASN A 490 -3.19 1.10 -10.13
C ASN A 490 -3.95 0.09 -9.23
N GLY A 491 -4.67 0.62 -8.25
CA GLY A 491 -5.46 -0.10 -7.24
C GLY A 491 -6.88 0.43 -7.16
N HIS A 492 -7.31 0.83 -5.97
CA HIS A 492 -8.56 1.54 -5.63
C HIS A 492 -9.86 0.76 -5.83
N ILE A 493 -10.02 0.04 -6.96
CA ILE A 493 -11.22 -0.73 -7.27
C ILE A 493 -11.25 -2.14 -6.64
N HIS A 494 -10.27 -2.44 -5.77
CA HIS A 494 -10.08 -3.72 -5.06
C HIS A 494 -10.11 -4.96 -5.98
N LYS A 495 -9.84 -4.80 -7.28
CA LYS A 495 -10.13 -5.82 -8.30
C LYS A 495 -9.08 -5.91 -9.40
N ASN A 496 -8.74 -7.16 -9.75
CA ASN A 496 -7.98 -7.45 -10.97
C ASN A 496 -8.78 -7.08 -12.24
N VAL A 497 -8.34 -6.06 -12.97
CA VAL A 497 -8.88 -5.63 -14.26
C VAL A 497 -7.73 -5.21 -15.17
N ILE A 498 -7.73 -5.63 -16.45
CA ILE A 498 -6.74 -5.18 -17.43
C ILE A 498 -7.42 -4.61 -18.68
N THR A 499 -7.25 -3.30 -18.89
CA THR A 499 -7.92 -2.52 -19.93
C THR A 499 -6.92 -2.06 -21.01
N PRO A 500 -7.13 -2.40 -22.30
CA PRO A 500 -6.32 -1.86 -23.38
C PRO A 500 -6.79 -0.44 -23.74
N HIS A 501 -5.87 0.52 -23.76
CA HIS A 501 -6.14 1.91 -24.16
C HIS A 501 -5.41 2.24 -25.47
N SER A 502 -6.18 2.66 -26.48
CA SER A 502 -5.66 3.12 -27.77
C SER A 502 -5.59 4.65 -27.80
N GLY A 503 -4.41 5.18 -28.12
CA GLY A 503 -4.14 6.62 -28.20
C GLY A 503 -4.17 7.17 -29.62
N THR A 504 -3.79 8.45 -29.73
CA THR A 504 -3.56 9.12 -31.02
C THR A 504 -2.31 8.59 -31.72
N GLY A 505 -2.23 8.69 -33.05
CA GLY A 505 -1.04 8.28 -33.81
C GLY A 505 -0.79 6.77 -33.88
N GLY A 506 -1.66 5.94 -33.30
CA GLY A 506 -1.46 4.49 -33.19
C GLY A 506 -0.65 4.06 -31.97
N HIS A 507 -0.33 4.98 -31.05
CA HIS A 507 0.19 4.66 -29.73
C HIS A 507 -0.87 3.87 -28.93
N ALA A 508 -0.45 3.02 -28.00
CA ALA A 508 -1.36 2.31 -27.11
C ALA A 508 -0.65 1.85 -25.83
N PHE A 509 -1.39 1.70 -24.73
CA PHE A 509 -0.88 1.26 -23.43
C PHE A 509 -1.89 0.39 -22.68
N TRP A 510 -1.44 -0.32 -21.66
CA TRP A 510 -2.28 -1.16 -20.81
C TRP A 510 -2.54 -0.52 -19.45
N GLU A 511 -3.80 -0.32 -19.09
CA GLU A 511 -4.17 -0.08 -17.69
C GLU A 511 -4.30 -1.42 -16.95
N ILE A 512 -3.69 -1.51 -15.77
CA ILE A 512 -3.50 -2.75 -15.01
C ILE A 512 -3.89 -2.47 -13.55
N SER A 513 -5.13 -2.79 -13.21
CA SER A 513 -5.64 -2.75 -11.83
C SER A 513 -5.43 -4.12 -11.16
N THR A 514 -5.16 -4.10 -9.86
CA THR A 514 -4.92 -5.31 -9.05
C THR A 514 -5.93 -5.40 -7.91
N ALA A 515 -6.21 -6.63 -7.46
CA ALA A 515 -7.07 -6.87 -6.31
C ALA A 515 -6.44 -6.32 -5.02
N SER A 516 -7.26 -5.86 -4.07
CA SER A 516 -6.75 -5.41 -2.77
C SER A 516 -6.19 -6.56 -1.94
N HIS A 517 -5.45 -6.22 -0.89
CA HIS A 517 -5.00 -7.19 0.11
C HIS A 517 -5.94 -7.31 1.32
N VAL A 518 -6.93 -6.43 1.45
CA VAL A 518 -7.95 -6.48 2.50
C VAL A 518 -9.08 -7.47 2.19
N ASP A 519 -9.46 -7.62 0.92
CA ASP A 519 -10.54 -8.50 0.47
C ASP A 519 -10.04 -9.75 -0.27
N PHE A 520 -10.77 -10.86 -0.17
CA PHE A 520 -10.42 -12.09 -0.89
C PHE A 520 -10.50 -11.87 -2.41
N PRO A 521 -9.46 -12.23 -3.21
CA PRO A 521 -8.40 -13.20 -2.93
C PRO A 521 -7.04 -12.69 -2.40
N GLN A 522 -6.88 -11.41 -2.05
CA GLN A 522 -5.66 -10.85 -1.42
C GLN A 522 -4.37 -11.04 -2.25
N LEU A 523 -4.32 -10.46 -3.47
CA LEU A 523 -3.31 -10.77 -4.50
C LEU A 523 -2.41 -9.60 -4.88
N ALA A 524 -1.10 -9.83 -4.90
CA ALA A 524 -0.11 -8.90 -5.47
C ALA A 524 0.25 -9.33 -6.90
N ARG A 525 0.87 -8.44 -7.68
CA ARG A 525 1.16 -8.65 -9.11
C ARG A 525 2.64 -8.45 -9.44
N ILE A 526 3.33 -9.50 -9.84
CA ILE A 526 4.65 -9.37 -10.50
C ILE A 526 4.41 -8.84 -11.91
N ILE A 527 5.18 -7.83 -12.31
CA ILE A 527 5.20 -7.29 -13.68
C ILE A 527 6.60 -7.49 -14.27
N GLU A 528 6.67 -7.92 -15.53
CA GLU A 528 7.91 -8.05 -16.32
C GLU A 528 7.76 -7.26 -17.62
N VAL A 529 8.65 -6.29 -17.86
CA VAL A 529 8.74 -5.55 -19.12
C VAL A 529 9.77 -6.25 -20.01
N VAL A 530 9.38 -6.62 -21.23
CA VAL A 530 10.18 -7.51 -22.07
C VAL A 530 10.19 -7.05 -23.53
N ASP A 531 11.38 -6.88 -24.09
CA ASP A 531 11.59 -6.65 -25.53
C ASP A 531 11.62 -7.99 -26.28
N ASN A 532 10.62 -8.24 -27.12
CA ASN A 532 10.49 -9.48 -27.88
C ASN A 532 11.43 -9.57 -29.09
N LYS A 533 12.21 -8.51 -29.38
CA LYS A 533 13.17 -8.43 -30.50
C LYS A 533 12.55 -8.61 -31.90
N ASP A 534 11.28 -8.26 -32.07
CA ASP A 534 10.57 -8.30 -33.36
C ASP A 534 9.77 -7.04 -33.69
N GLY A 535 9.95 -5.96 -32.93
CA GLY A 535 9.09 -4.79 -32.99
C GLY A 535 7.84 -4.88 -32.11
N THR A 536 7.80 -5.80 -31.14
CA THR A 536 6.82 -5.80 -30.04
C THR A 536 7.48 -5.75 -28.66
N ILE A 537 6.75 -5.21 -27.70
CA ILE A 537 7.02 -5.30 -26.26
C ILE A 537 5.95 -6.19 -25.64
N SER A 538 6.33 -7.06 -24.70
CA SER A 538 5.38 -7.78 -23.84
C SER A 538 5.49 -7.28 -22.40
N LEU A 539 4.35 -6.96 -21.80
CA LEU A 539 4.22 -6.84 -20.34
C LEU A 539 3.64 -8.15 -19.83
N PHE A 540 4.42 -8.95 -19.11
CA PHE A 540 3.87 -10.10 -18.42
C PHE A 540 3.35 -9.65 -17.06
N THR A 541 2.13 -10.08 -16.72
CA THR A 541 1.63 -9.94 -15.35
C THR A 541 1.40 -11.31 -14.75
N THR A 542 1.87 -11.51 -13.51
CA THR A 542 1.78 -12.80 -12.81
C THR A 542 1.40 -12.56 -11.36
N LEU A 543 0.23 -13.04 -10.95
CA LEU A 543 -0.28 -12.81 -9.60
C LEU A 543 0.40 -13.74 -8.58
N ILE A 544 0.53 -13.25 -7.35
CA ILE A 544 1.05 -13.97 -6.19
C ILE A 544 0.12 -13.80 -4.99
N GLU A 545 0.18 -14.78 -4.08
CA GLU A 545 -0.53 -14.82 -2.80
C GLU A 545 0.48 -14.80 -1.65
N SER A 546 0.11 -14.43 -0.43
CA SER A 546 1.02 -14.42 0.73
C SER A 546 1.62 -15.79 1.08
N SER A 547 2.74 -15.83 1.82
CA SER A 547 3.48 -17.04 2.26
C SER A 547 2.59 -18.05 2.99
N ALA A 548 1.53 -17.57 3.65
CA ALA A 548 0.61 -18.32 4.47
C ALA A 548 0.08 -19.59 3.77
N PRO A 549 0.05 -20.74 4.48
CA PRO A 549 -0.55 -21.97 4.00
C PRO A 549 -1.97 -21.78 3.47
N HIS A 550 -2.35 -22.55 2.44
CA HIS A 550 -3.73 -22.55 1.96
C HIS A 550 -4.70 -23.22 2.94
N ARG A 551 -4.23 -24.14 3.80
CA ARG A 551 -5.06 -24.78 4.83
C ARG A 551 -4.83 -24.13 6.18
N THR A 552 -5.88 -23.57 6.75
CA THR A 552 -5.86 -22.97 8.10
C THR A 552 -6.06 -24.01 9.20
N SER A 553 -5.34 -23.88 10.32
CA SER A 553 -5.70 -24.54 11.59
C SER A 553 -6.23 -23.50 12.57
N PHE A 554 -7.39 -23.76 13.19
CA PHE A 554 -7.98 -22.83 14.17
C PHE A 554 -7.26 -22.84 15.52
N THR A 555 -6.37 -23.80 15.77
CA THR A 555 -5.48 -23.84 16.95
C THR A 555 -4.09 -23.24 16.69
N ASP A 556 -3.78 -22.87 15.44
CA ASP A 556 -2.51 -22.21 15.11
C ASP A 556 -2.66 -20.68 15.20
N LEU A 557 -2.30 -20.14 16.36
CA LEU A 557 -2.26 -18.70 16.62
C LEU A 557 -0.84 -18.12 16.53
N SER A 558 0.02 -18.73 15.69
CA SER A 558 1.30 -18.15 15.27
C SER A 558 1.09 -17.03 14.23
N GLN A 559 2.14 -16.27 13.91
CA GLN A 559 2.13 -15.28 12.81
C GLN A 559 1.64 -15.91 11.49
N THR A 560 2.11 -17.13 11.18
CA THR A 560 1.75 -17.88 9.97
C THR A 560 0.31 -18.41 10.01
N GLY A 561 -0.15 -18.90 11.17
CA GLY A 561 -1.52 -19.36 11.37
C GLY A 561 -2.55 -18.23 11.28
N LEU A 562 -2.26 -17.08 11.87
CA LEU A 562 -3.04 -15.84 11.74
C LEU A 562 -3.09 -15.36 10.28
N ALA A 563 -1.97 -15.42 9.56
CA ALA A 563 -1.95 -15.08 8.13
C ALA A 563 -2.74 -16.07 7.25
N ALA A 564 -2.92 -17.34 7.67
CA ALA A 564 -3.83 -18.28 7.01
C ALA A 564 -5.30 -18.01 7.37
N LEU A 565 -5.58 -17.71 8.64
CA LEU A 565 -6.90 -17.25 9.12
C LEU A 565 -7.38 -16.03 8.33
N TYR A 566 -6.54 -15.02 8.12
CA TYR A 566 -6.86 -13.81 7.35
C TYR A 566 -7.44 -14.11 5.95
N ARG A 567 -6.89 -15.12 5.28
CA ARG A 567 -7.29 -15.56 3.93
C ARG A 567 -8.58 -16.37 3.92
N GLU A 568 -8.79 -17.21 4.94
CA GLU A 568 -10.00 -18.03 5.05
C GLU A 568 -11.19 -17.26 5.62
N LEU A 569 -10.95 -16.28 6.50
CA LEU A 569 -11.97 -15.36 7.00
C LEU A 569 -12.43 -14.38 5.90
N SER A 570 -11.50 -13.79 5.13
CA SER A 570 -11.85 -12.93 3.98
C SER A 570 -12.62 -13.66 2.87
N LEU A 571 -12.36 -14.96 2.64
CA LEU A 571 -13.15 -15.79 1.72
C LEU A 571 -14.63 -15.89 2.11
N ASN A 572 -14.90 -15.90 3.42
CA ASN A 572 -16.20 -16.21 3.99
C ASN A 572 -16.92 -14.97 4.58
N ALA A 573 -16.26 -13.81 4.60
CA ALA A 573 -16.83 -12.55 5.08
C ALA A 573 -18.18 -12.27 4.38
N PRO A 574 -19.26 -11.94 5.12
CA PRO A 574 -20.55 -11.60 4.50
C PRO A 574 -20.43 -10.45 3.50
N GLY A 575 -20.82 -10.71 2.25
CA GLY A 575 -20.62 -9.79 1.11
C GLY A 575 -19.36 -10.06 0.28
N ALA A 576 -18.47 -10.97 0.69
CA ALA A 576 -17.25 -11.31 -0.06
C ALA A 576 -17.54 -11.77 -1.50
N SER A 577 -16.78 -11.24 -2.45
CA SER A 577 -17.05 -11.37 -3.88
C SER A 577 -15.88 -11.99 -4.62
N ALA A 578 -16.02 -13.26 -5.03
CA ALA A 578 -15.02 -13.95 -5.86
C ALA A 578 -14.75 -13.27 -7.23
N LYS A 579 -15.55 -12.26 -7.61
CA LYS A 579 -15.34 -11.43 -8.80
C LYS A 579 -14.16 -10.45 -8.66
N LEU A 580 -13.70 -10.17 -7.45
CA LEU A 580 -12.54 -9.30 -7.19
C LEU A 580 -11.23 -9.90 -7.75
N GLY A 581 -11.14 -11.24 -7.80
CA GLY A 581 -10.03 -11.94 -8.45
C GLY A 581 -9.91 -11.76 -9.97
N GLY A 582 -10.85 -11.08 -10.63
CA GLY A 582 -10.85 -10.79 -12.08
C GLY A 582 -11.12 -12.00 -12.97
N ASP A 583 -11.24 -11.80 -14.28
CA ASP A 583 -11.36 -12.90 -15.25
C ASP A 583 -9.98 -13.47 -15.63
N ARG A 584 -9.94 -14.58 -16.36
CA ARG A 584 -8.68 -15.17 -16.87
C ARG A 584 -7.81 -14.17 -17.65
N LYS A 585 -8.43 -13.19 -18.31
CA LYS A 585 -7.80 -12.10 -19.08
C LYS A 585 -7.21 -10.96 -18.22
N ASP A 586 -7.48 -10.96 -16.92
CA ASP A 586 -7.03 -9.93 -15.95
C ASP A 586 -6.06 -10.51 -14.90
N ARG A 587 -5.91 -11.84 -14.89
CA ARG A 587 -5.05 -12.61 -13.97
C ARG A 587 -3.62 -12.73 -14.49
N ASN A 588 -3.17 -13.94 -14.81
CA ASN A 588 -1.84 -14.19 -15.37
C ASN A 588 -1.87 -13.93 -16.87
N THR A 589 -1.12 -12.93 -17.33
CA THR A 589 -1.18 -12.48 -18.73
C THR A 589 0.19 -12.30 -19.38
N GLU A 590 0.18 -12.33 -20.71
CA GLU A 590 1.13 -11.62 -21.56
C GLU A 590 0.34 -10.53 -22.30
N LEU A 591 0.69 -9.27 -22.12
CA LEU A 591 0.03 -8.12 -22.72
C LEU A 591 0.95 -7.55 -23.80
N VAL A 592 0.54 -7.65 -25.07
CA VAL A 592 1.42 -7.33 -26.21
C VAL A 592 1.18 -5.90 -26.69
N LEU A 593 2.27 -5.20 -27.01
CA LEU A 593 2.31 -3.84 -27.54
C LEU A 593 3.25 -3.77 -28.75
N LYS A 594 3.08 -2.77 -29.63
CA LYS A 594 4.10 -2.43 -30.62
C LYS A 594 5.32 -1.79 -29.93
N LYS A 595 6.50 -1.95 -30.51
CA LYS A 595 7.74 -1.33 -30.03
C LYS A 595 8.06 -0.06 -30.83
N GLY A 596 7.50 1.07 -30.39
CA GLY A 596 7.60 2.36 -31.07
C GLY A 596 6.42 2.60 -31.99
#